data_AF-A0A9W6YJ49-F1
#
_entry.id   AF-A0A9W6YJ49-F1
#
_cell.length_a   1.000
_cell.length_b   1.000
_cell.length_c   1.000
_cell.angle_alpha   90.00
_cell.angle_beta   90.00
_cell.angle_gamma   90.00
#
_symmetry.space_group_name_H-M   'P 1'
#
loop_
_entity.id
_entity.type
_entity.pdbx_description
1 polymer ?
#
loop_
_entity_poly.entity_id
_entity_poly.type
_entity_poly.pdbx_seq_one_letter_code
_entity_poly.pdbx_strand_id
1 'polypeptide(L)'
;MKSFSDAGQRLRVIWRRARKLSIVFQPELRGHYSSERIHKFFSYNTTTPLPWTIFISVVSPFPCLLTLISIDAVPLASPKDGSSSNYLFWVRDFVTIALMTRVVLEQFRVTVPGLYISSAQVCIMPIISSAGAVVFMIGMASVIGFPLPFALVIGINMWFLVLVACFVGFFGRILKQNLMLLKEVLRAIVVLICQVLLTFVYPGYLYGFISVRAENQMFYVMLLPIIKVVARNWISYCPGSNYDLTPQVMVFNVDVFNALYVSSSMENSQTITTLLQMIALDILLGFVSLSDIKHLMNAILHLRRKLPATHPLKAANSIVIALKIIDEDPRART
;
A
#
# COMPACT_ATOMS: atom_id res chain seq x y z
N MET A 1 -4.00 -48.67 -14.53
CA MET A 1 -4.10 -48.05 -13.18
C MET A 1 -2.86 -47.28 -12.70
N LYS A 2 -1.63 -47.53 -13.18
CA LYS A 2 -0.42 -46.77 -12.73
C LYS A 2 -0.35 -45.31 -13.24
N SER A 3 -0.91 -44.98 -14.41
CA SER A 3 -0.84 -43.64 -15.01
C SER A 3 -1.66 -42.56 -14.25
N PHE A 4 -2.84 -42.92 -13.72
CA PHE A 4 -3.69 -41.98 -12.97
C PHE A 4 -3.13 -41.59 -11.60
N SER A 5 -2.40 -42.51 -10.94
CA SER A 5 -1.72 -42.25 -9.67
C SER A 5 -0.57 -41.24 -9.83
N ASP A 6 0.14 -41.32 -10.96
CA ASP A 6 1.31 -40.48 -11.25
C ASP A 6 0.91 -39.04 -11.61
N ALA A 7 -0.20 -38.87 -12.34
CA ALA A 7 -0.81 -37.56 -12.59
C ALA A 7 -1.27 -36.88 -11.30
N GLY A 8 -1.93 -37.61 -10.39
CA GLY A 8 -2.35 -37.08 -9.08
C GLY A 8 -1.18 -36.76 -8.14
N GLN A 9 -0.04 -37.43 -8.31
CA GLN A 9 1.17 -37.16 -7.54
C GLN A 9 1.93 -35.94 -8.08
N ARG A 10 2.03 -35.79 -9.42
CA ARG A 10 2.54 -34.59 -10.07
C ARG A 10 1.69 -33.35 -9.75
N LEU A 11 0.36 -33.47 -9.80
CA LEU A 11 -0.57 -32.42 -9.37
C LEU A 11 -0.34 -32.02 -7.92
N ARG A 12 -0.16 -32.98 -7.00
CA ARG A 12 0.14 -32.68 -5.59
C ARG A 12 1.50 -32.02 -5.40
N VAL A 13 2.51 -32.36 -6.19
CA VAL A 13 3.84 -31.73 -6.13
C VAL A 13 3.80 -30.31 -6.71
N ILE A 14 3.12 -30.10 -7.83
CA ILE A 14 2.88 -28.78 -8.43
C ILE A 14 2.07 -27.92 -7.45
N TRP A 15 1.03 -28.48 -6.84
CA TRP A 15 0.21 -27.80 -5.84
C TRP A 15 1.00 -27.48 -4.56
N ARG A 16 1.91 -28.36 -4.11
CA ARG A 16 2.84 -28.07 -3.00
C ARG A 16 3.89 -27.02 -3.35
N ARG A 17 4.39 -26.98 -4.58
CA ARG A 17 5.31 -25.93 -5.06
C ARG A 17 4.59 -24.60 -5.23
N ALA A 18 3.41 -24.60 -5.83
CA ALA A 18 2.50 -23.47 -5.89
C ALA A 18 2.14 -22.95 -4.50
N ARG A 19 1.97 -23.83 -3.50
CA ARG A 19 1.75 -23.49 -2.09
C ARG A 19 2.96 -22.86 -1.40
N LYS A 20 4.18 -23.37 -1.64
CA LYS A 20 5.41 -22.71 -1.16
C LYS A 20 5.59 -21.34 -1.79
N LEU A 21 5.25 -21.21 -3.08
CA LEU A 21 5.15 -19.94 -3.77
C LEU A 21 4.05 -19.06 -3.16
N SER A 22 2.86 -19.59 -2.82
CA SER A 22 1.75 -18.84 -2.19
C SER A 22 2.10 -18.29 -0.80
N ILE A 23 2.79 -19.09 0.04
CA ILE A 23 3.30 -18.66 1.36
C ILE A 23 4.44 -17.62 1.24
N VAL A 24 5.09 -17.55 0.07
CA VAL A 24 6.02 -16.46 -0.29
C VAL A 24 5.27 -15.27 -0.92
N PHE A 25 4.14 -15.51 -1.60
CA PHE A 25 3.30 -14.51 -2.27
C PHE A 25 2.35 -13.74 -1.33
N GLN A 26 2.05 -14.27 -0.14
CA GLN A 26 1.27 -13.59 0.91
C GLN A 26 2.13 -13.32 2.15
N PRO A 27 3.02 -12.32 2.10
CA PRO A 27 3.72 -11.86 3.29
C PRO A 27 2.80 -11.25 4.34
N GLU A 28 1.58 -10.85 3.97
CA GLU A 28 0.54 -10.35 4.89
C GLU A 28 0.20 -11.36 6.00
N LEU A 29 0.26 -12.67 5.70
CA LEU A 29 0.06 -13.74 6.69
C LEU A 29 1.27 -13.97 7.59
N ARG A 30 2.43 -13.38 7.29
CA ARG A 30 3.63 -13.38 8.14
C ARG A 30 3.71 -12.16 9.06
N GLY A 31 2.77 -11.22 8.95
CA GLY A 31 2.70 -10.07 9.84
C GLY A 31 2.46 -10.54 11.27
N HIS A 32 3.42 -10.29 12.15
CA HIS A 32 3.18 -10.36 13.59
C HIS A 32 2.25 -9.20 13.94
N TYR A 33 0.98 -9.51 14.20
CA TYR A 33 0.05 -8.54 14.76
C TYR A 33 0.38 -8.37 16.24
N SER A 34 0.56 -7.14 16.70
CA SER A 34 0.74 -6.86 18.12
C SER A 34 -0.47 -7.33 18.91
N SER A 35 -0.19 -7.88 20.08
CA SER A 35 -1.19 -8.22 21.09
C SER A 35 -2.13 -7.05 21.37
N GLU A 36 -1.60 -5.83 21.41
CA GLU A 36 -2.36 -4.61 21.68
C GLU A 36 -3.43 -4.35 20.59
N ARG A 37 -3.10 -4.63 19.33
CA ARG A 37 -4.04 -4.46 18.21
C ARG A 37 -5.19 -5.45 18.30
N ILE A 38 -4.91 -6.69 18.70
CA ILE A 38 -5.93 -7.74 18.87
C ILE A 38 -6.86 -7.38 20.04
N HIS A 39 -6.31 -6.88 21.15
CA HIS A 39 -7.10 -6.39 22.28
C HIS A 39 -8.01 -5.22 21.90
N LYS A 40 -7.49 -4.22 21.17
CA LYS A 40 -8.28 -3.08 20.67
C LYS A 40 -9.40 -3.54 19.72
N PHE A 41 -9.10 -4.47 18.81
CA PHE A 41 -10.09 -5.03 17.89
C PHE A 41 -11.20 -5.79 18.63
N PHE A 42 -10.84 -6.61 19.62
CA PHE A 42 -11.82 -7.33 20.43
C PHE A 42 -12.73 -6.37 21.21
N SER A 43 -12.12 -5.38 21.87
CA SER A 43 -12.87 -4.34 22.58
C SER A 43 -13.84 -3.60 21.66
N TYR A 44 -13.37 -3.18 20.48
CA TYR A 44 -14.20 -2.53 19.46
C TYR A 44 -15.35 -3.43 19.00
N ASN A 45 -15.09 -4.71 18.70
CA ASN A 45 -16.12 -5.65 18.27
C ASN A 45 -17.18 -5.93 19.35
N THR A 46 -16.82 -5.87 20.63
CA THR A 46 -17.77 -6.06 21.75
C THR A 46 -18.57 -4.82 22.11
N THR A 47 -18.02 -3.62 21.89
CA THR A 47 -18.64 -2.35 22.32
C THR A 47 -19.42 -1.67 21.20
N THR A 48 -19.06 -1.93 19.94
CA THR A 48 -19.54 -1.12 18.81
C THR A 48 -20.63 -1.87 18.03
N PRO A 49 -21.78 -1.25 17.75
CA PRO A 49 -22.83 -1.89 16.96
C PRO A 49 -22.36 -2.11 15.51
N LEU A 50 -22.71 -3.26 14.93
CA LEU A 50 -22.41 -3.62 13.54
C LEU A 50 -22.79 -2.55 12.50
N PRO A 51 -23.99 -1.91 12.54
CA PRO A 51 -24.33 -0.89 11.54
C PRO A 51 -23.39 0.32 11.59
N TRP A 52 -22.90 0.70 12.77
CA TRP A 52 -21.95 1.79 12.92
C TRP A 52 -20.59 1.46 12.30
N THR A 53 -20.12 0.22 12.48
CA THR A 53 -18.88 -0.25 11.85
C THR A 53 -18.98 -0.25 10.33
N ILE A 54 -20.10 -0.70 9.76
CA ILE A 54 -20.35 -0.66 8.32
C ILE A 54 -20.37 0.80 7.83
N PHE A 55 -21.10 1.66 8.53
CA PHE A 55 -21.19 3.08 8.21
C PHE A 55 -19.81 3.76 8.18
N ILE A 56 -19.00 3.60 9.23
CA ILE A 56 -17.64 4.17 9.28
C ILE A 56 -16.78 3.61 8.15
N SER A 57 -16.86 2.30 7.87
CA SER A 57 -16.03 1.67 6.83
C SER A 57 -16.36 2.21 5.45
N VAL A 58 -17.64 2.47 5.16
CA VAL A 58 -18.08 3.06 3.90
C VAL A 58 -17.75 4.54 3.84
N VAL A 59 -17.95 5.30 4.93
CA VAL A 59 -17.79 6.76 4.94
C VAL A 59 -16.33 7.21 5.00
N SER A 60 -15.44 6.44 5.65
CA SER A 60 -14.01 6.75 5.81
C SER A 60 -13.27 7.22 4.55
N PRO A 61 -13.44 6.62 3.36
CA PRO A 61 -12.78 7.10 2.13
C PRO A 61 -13.38 8.38 1.52
N PHE A 62 -14.64 8.72 1.82
CA PHE A 62 -15.34 9.84 1.16
C PHE A 62 -14.70 11.22 1.41
N PRO A 63 -14.23 11.57 2.62
CA PRO A 63 -13.54 12.85 2.83
C PRO A 63 -12.31 13.04 1.94
N CYS A 64 -11.55 11.97 1.71
CA CYS A 64 -10.38 12.01 0.82
C CYS A 64 -10.81 12.24 -0.63
N LEU A 65 -11.86 11.53 -1.09
CA LEU A 65 -12.42 11.70 -2.43
C LEU A 65 -12.98 13.11 -2.64
N LEU A 66 -13.73 13.63 -1.67
CA LEU A 66 -14.29 14.97 -1.74
C LEU A 66 -13.20 16.04 -1.84
N THR A 67 -12.10 15.88 -1.08
CA THR A 67 -10.95 16.79 -1.14
C THR A 67 -10.32 16.76 -2.53
N LEU A 68 -10.11 15.57 -3.10
CA LEU A 68 -9.53 15.41 -4.44
C LEU A 68 -10.43 16.01 -5.52
N ILE A 69 -11.73 15.70 -5.50
CA ILE A 69 -12.72 16.25 -6.44
C ILE A 69 -12.77 17.78 -6.34
N SER A 70 -12.67 18.33 -5.13
CA SER A 70 -12.67 19.80 -4.94
C SER A 70 -11.44 20.46 -5.57
N ILE A 71 -10.28 19.80 -5.52
CA ILE A 71 -9.04 20.26 -6.16
C ILE A 71 -9.15 20.17 -7.69
N ASP A 72 -9.74 19.09 -8.20
CA ASP A 72 -9.88 18.85 -9.64
C ASP A 72 -11.02 19.63 -10.30
N ALA A 73 -12.03 20.04 -9.53
CA ALA A 73 -13.15 20.85 -10.02
C ALA A 73 -12.77 22.31 -10.34
N VAL A 74 -11.57 22.76 -9.98
CA VAL A 74 -11.10 24.12 -10.25
C VAL A 74 -10.87 24.30 -11.76
N PRO A 75 -11.56 25.24 -12.42
CA PRO A 75 -11.43 25.43 -13.86
C PRO A 75 -10.05 25.96 -14.21
N LEU A 76 -9.46 25.40 -15.26
CA LEU A 76 -8.17 25.80 -15.81
C LEU A 76 -8.38 26.55 -17.13
N ALA A 77 -7.58 27.59 -17.35
CA ALA A 77 -7.56 28.30 -18.62
C ALA A 77 -6.83 27.47 -19.70
N SER A 78 -6.86 27.94 -20.93
CA SER A 78 -6.18 27.23 -22.02
C SER A 78 -4.67 27.17 -21.73
N PRO A 79 -3.99 26.03 -21.98
CA PRO A 79 -2.54 25.95 -21.85
C PRO A 79 -1.78 26.95 -22.76
N LYS A 80 -2.44 27.48 -23.79
CA LYS A 80 -1.87 28.46 -24.73
C LYS A 80 -1.70 29.85 -24.13
N ASP A 81 -2.41 30.16 -23.05
CA ASP A 81 -2.42 31.49 -22.42
C ASP A 81 -1.22 31.71 -21.48
N GLY A 82 -0.34 30.71 -21.37
CA GLY A 82 0.89 30.77 -20.59
C GLY A 82 0.71 30.56 -19.09
N SER A 83 1.84 30.54 -18.37
CA SER A 83 1.92 30.24 -16.93
C SER A 83 1.23 31.30 -16.06
N SER A 84 1.33 32.59 -16.41
CA SER A 84 0.75 33.70 -15.64
C SER A 84 -0.78 33.71 -15.66
N SER A 85 -1.37 33.37 -16.81
CA SER A 85 -2.83 33.27 -16.97
C SER A 85 -3.40 32.03 -16.26
N ASN A 86 -2.56 31.01 -16.06
CA ASN A 86 -2.90 29.75 -15.40
C ASN A 86 -2.44 29.71 -13.93
N TYR A 87 -2.53 30.81 -13.18
CA TYR A 87 -2.12 30.84 -11.77
C TYR A 87 -2.85 29.80 -10.89
N LEU A 88 -4.10 29.47 -11.21
CA LEU A 88 -4.89 28.43 -10.52
C LEU A 88 -4.27 27.03 -10.66
N PHE A 89 -3.56 26.76 -11.77
CA PHE A 89 -2.81 25.51 -11.94
C PHE A 89 -1.76 25.35 -10.84
N TRP A 90 -0.99 26.40 -10.56
CA TRP A 90 0.06 26.39 -9.54
C TRP A 90 -0.49 26.34 -8.12
N VAL A 91 -1.62 26.99 -7.86
CA VAL A 91 -2.33 26.88 -6.57
C VAL A 91 -2.81 25.45 -6.34
N ARG A 92 -3.44 24.83 -7.35
CA ARG A 92 -3.88 23.44 -7.30
C ARG A 92 -2.73 22.48 -7.04
N ASP A 93 -1.62 22.68 -7.75
CA ASP A 93 -0.43 21.85 -7.63
C ASP A 93 0.22 22.01 -6.24
N PHE A 94 0.32 23.25 -5.74
CA PHE A 94 0.78 23.55 -4.38
C PHE A 94 -0.06 22.83 -3.31
N VAL A 95 -1.38 22.93 -3.38
CA VAL A 95 -2.29 22.30 -2.41
C VAL A 95 -2.16 20.78 -2.46
N THR A 96 -2.12 20.20 -3.66
CA THR A 96 -1.96 18.75 -3.86
C THR A 96 -0.65 18.26 -3.24
N ILE A 97 0.48 18.89 -3.57
CA ILE A 97 1.79 18.51 -3.04
C ILE A 97 1.82 18.68 -1.51
N ALA A 98 1.26 19.77 -0.97
CA ALA A 98 1.21 20.00 0.47
C ALA A 98 0.40 18.92 1.21
N LEU A 99 -0.80 18.56 0.70
CA LEU A 99 -1.61 17.51 1.30
C LEU A 99 -0.93 16.15 1.23
N MET A 100 -0.33 15.80 0.09
CA MET A 100 0.42 14.54 -0.06
C MET A 100 1.60 14.48 0.91
N THR A 101 2.36 15.58 1.04
CA THR A 101 3.49 15.64 1.98
C THR A 101 3.03 15.50 3.43
N ARG A 102 1.90 16.11 3.78
CA ARG A 102 1.32 15.98 5.12
C ARG A 102 0.97 14.53 5.44
N VAL A 103 0.35 13.81 4.49
CA VAL A 103 0.03 12.39 4.64
C VAL A 103 1.30 11.56 4.84
N VAL A 104 2.34 11.82 4.06
CA VAL A 104 3.65 11.15 4.22
C VAL A 104 4.24 11.41 5.61
N LEU A 105 4.23 12.65 6.10
CA LEU A 105 4.76 12.98 7.43
C LEU A 105 3.95 12.36 8.57
N GLU A 106 2.62 12.31 8.46
CA GLU A 106 1.78 11.58 9.43
C GLU A 106 2.06 10.07 9.38
N GLN A 107 2.29 9.50 8.20
CA GLN A 107 2.73 8.10 8.08
C GLN A 107 4.08 7.88 8.77
N PHE A 108 5.04 8.80 8.65
CA PHE A 108 6.30 8.75 9.40
C PHE A 108 6.08 8.87 10.91
N ARG A 109 5.16 9.75 11.35
CA ARG A 109 4.82 9.93 12.77
C ARG A 109 4.30 8.65 13.40
N VAL A 110 3.46 7.91 12.68
CA VAL A 110 2.93 6.62 13.15
C VAL A 110 3.96 5.50 13.03
N THR A 111 4.80 5.51 11.99
CA THR A 111 5.79 4.45 11.74
C THR A 111 7.02 4.57 12.63
N VAL A 112 7.40 5.79 13.06
CA VAL A 112 8.56 6.06 13.92
C VAL A 112 8.14 6.99 15.07
N PRO A 113 7.41 6.47 16.07
CA PRO A 113 6.92 7.27 17.18
C PRO A 113 8.05 7.92 18.01
N GLY A 114 9.24 7.31 18.03
CA GLY A 114 10.41 7.84 18.74
C GLY A 114 10.97 9.16 18.20
N LEU A 115 10.52 9.62 17.03
CA LEU A 115 10.92 10.91 16.47
C LEU A 115 10.14 12.09 17.09
N TYR A 116 9.05 11.81 17.82
CA TYR A 116 8.18 12.82 18.46
C TYR A 116 7.84 14.00 17.54
N ILE A 117 7.43 13.70 16.30
CA ILE A 117 7.09 14.74 15.31
C ILE A 117 5.95 15.60 15.88
N SER A 118 6.18 16.91 15.98
CA SER A 118 5.19 17.87 16.48
C SER A 118 4.13 18.16 15.40
N SER A 119 2.90 18.43 15.81
CA SER A 119 1.81 18.78 14.88
C SER A 119 2.13 20.06 14.09
N ALA A 120 2.91 20.99 14.67
CA ALA A 120 3.36 22.18 13.96
C ALA A 120 4.35 21.83 12.83
N GLN A 121 5.27 20.89 13.06
CA GLN A 121 6.25 20.44 12.05
C GLN A 121 5.55 19.74 10.88
N VAL A 122 4.51 18.94 11.18
CA VAL A 122 3.67 18.28 10.17
C VAL A 122 2.91 19.29 9.30
N CYS A 123 2.63 20.51 9.79
CA CYS A 123 2.00 21.57 8.98
C CYS A 123 3.02 22.42 8.22
N ILE A 124 4.14 22.77 8.85
CA ILE A 124 5.13 23.70 8.29
C ILE A 124 5.96 23.04 7.18
N MET A 125 6.43 21.80 7.38
CA MET A 125 7.29 21.12 6.42
C MET A 125 6.62 20.93 5.04
N PRO A 126 5.34 20.50 4.96
CA PRO A 126 4.62 20.46 3.69
C PRO A 126 4.60 21.80 2.97
N ILE A 127 4.23 22.88 3.66
CA ILE A 127 4.11 24.23 3.08
C ILE A 127 5.44 24.68 2.47
N ILE A 128 6.55 24.49 3.19
CA ILE A 128 7.89 24.88 2.71
C ILE A 128 8.29 24.03 1.50
N SER A 129 8.12 22.71 1.59
CA SER A 129 8.50 21.79 0.50
C SER A 129 7.66 21.97 -0.76
N SER A 130 6.35 22.19 -0.64
CA SER A 130 5.46 22.45 -1.77
C SER A 130 5.69 23.82 -2.39
N ALA A 131 5.94 24.85 -1.57
CA ALA A 131 6.30 26.18 -2.07
C ALA A 131 7.60 26.12 -2.88
N GLY A 132 8.64 25.46 -2.34
CA GLY A 132 9.93 25.30 -3.02
C GLY A 132 9.79 24.58 -4.37
N ALA A 133 9.00 23.50 -4.42
CA ALA A 133 8.75 22.76 -5.65
C ALA A 133 8.00 23.61 -6.70
N VAL A 134 6.91 24.28 -6.30
CA VAL A 134 6.09 25.08 -7.22
C VAL A 134 6.84 26.31 -7.73
N VAL A 135 7.56 27.03 -6.86
CA VAL A 135 8.39 28.18 -7.28
C VAL A 135 9.45 27.75 -8.29
N PHE A 136 10.10 26.60 -8.05
CA PHE A 136 11.06 26.05 -8.98
C PHE A 136 10.40 25.67 -10.33
N MET A 137 9.23 25.02 -10.31
CA MET A 137 8.51 24.68 -11.54
C MET A 137 8.03 25.91 -12.32
N ILE A 138 7.60 26.97 -11.64
CA ILE A 138 7.26 28.26 -12.28
C ILE A 138 8.50 28.84 -12.96
N GLY A 139 9.65 28.83 -12.28
CA GLY A 139 10.92 29.27 -12.86
C GLY A 139 11.29 28.47 -14.10
N MET A 140 11.21 27.13 -14.03
CA MET A 140 11.48 26.27 -15.18
C MET A 140 10.49 26.47 -16.33
N ALA A 141 9.21 26.71 -16.03
CA ALA A 141 8.18 26.99 -17.03
C ALA A 141 8.45 28.32 -17.77
N SER A 142 9.12 29.29 -17.13
CA SER A 142 9.51 30.53 -17.80
C SER A 142 10.66 30.35 -18.80
N VAL A 143 11.50 29.32 -18.62
CA VAL A 143 12.65 29.03 -19.48
C VAL A 143 12.27 28.06 -20.61
N ILE A 144 11.54 26.99 -20.28
CA ILE A 144 11.19 25.92 -21.23
C ILE A 144 9.88 26.21 -21.97
N GLY A 145 8.96 26.96 -21.34
CA GLY A 145 7.60 27.17 -21.82
C GLY A 145 6.56 26.41 -21.00
N PHE A 146 5.30 26.85 -21.13
CA PHE A 146 4.14 26.27 -20.46
C PHE A 146 3.26 25.51 -21.47
N PRO A 147 2.75 24.31 -21.13
CA PRO A 147 2.93 23.57 -19.88
C PRO A 147 4.33 22.95 -19.75
N LEU A 148 4.85 22.88 -18.52
CA LEU A 148 6.20 22.37 -18.25
C LEU A 148 6.29 20.86 -18.60
N PRO A 149 7.16 20.45 -19.54
CA PRO A 149 7.35 19.03 -19.83
C PRO A 149 7.93 18.32 -18.61
N PHE A 150 7.43 17.10 -18.33
CA PHE A 150 7.85 16.30 -17.18
C PHE A 150 7.72 17.00 -15.82
N ALA A 151 6.73 17.91 -15.66
CA ALA A 151 6.50 18.65 -14.43
C ALA A 151 6.49 17.78 -13.17
N LEU A 152 5.90 16.59 -13.22
CA LEU A 152 5.91 15.64 -12.10
C LEU A 152 7.33 15.20 -11.71
N VAL A 153 8.16 14.84 -12.68
CA VAL A 153 9.53 14.38 -12.41
C VAL A 153 10.36 15.55 -11.87
N ILE A 154 10.28 16.72 -12.51
CA ILE A 154 11.01 17.92 -12.09
C ILE A 154 10.57 18.35 -10.68
N GLY A 155 9.26 18.40 -10.43
CA GLY A 155 8.65 18.77 -9.17
C GLY A 155 9.00 17.83 -8.03
N ILE A 156 8.92 16.51 -8.23
CA ILE A 156 9.26 15.50 -7.21
C ILE A 156 10.71 15.63 -6.74
N ASN A 157 11.66 15.85 -7.65
CA ASN A 157 13.07 15.99 -7.28
C ASN A 157 13.29 17.19 -6.36
N MET A 158 12.70 18.34 -6.71
CA MET A 158 12.87 19.56 -5.92
C MET A 158 12.11 19.51 -4.59
N TRP A 159 10.89 18.97 -4.62
CA TRP A 159 10.11 18.69 -3.42
C TRP A 159 10.89 17.80 -2.45
N PHE A 160 11.47 16.70 -2.93
CA PHE A 160 12.23 15.75 -2.12
C PHE A 160 13.48 16.42 -1.51
N LEU A 161 14.22 17.21 -2.30
CA LEU A 161 15.38 17.94 -1.82
C LEU A 161 15.03 18.89 -0.67
N VAL A 162 14.00 19.72 -0.84
CA VAL A 162 13.57 20.70 0.18
C VAL A 162 13.01 19.98 1.40
N LEU A 163 12.24 18.91 1.21
CA LEU A 163 11.70 18.12 2.32
C LEU A 163 12.82 17.47 3.14
N VAL A 164 13.83 16.87 2.50
CA VAL A 164 14.99 16.28 3.17
C VAL A 164 15.79 17.35 3.91
N ALA A 165 16.01 18.52 3.30
CA ALA A 165 16.67 19.63 3.97
C ALA A 165 15.93 20.08 5.24
N CYS A 166 14.59 20.22 5.16
CA CYS A 166 13.76 20.53 6.32
C CYS A 166 13.85 19.43 7.38
N PHE A 167 13.75 18.16 6.97
CA PHE A 167 13.78 17.01 7.88
C PHE A 167 15.13 16.90 8.60
N VAL A 168 16.25 17.06 7.89
CA VAL A 168 17.59 17.09 8.49
C VAL A 168 17.76 18.30 9.41
N GLY A 169 17.20 19.47 9.05
CA GLY A 169 17.20 20.66 9.89
C GLY A 169 16.50 20.44 11.24
N PHE A 170 15.31 19.83 11.24
CA PHE A 170 14.54 19.58 12.46
C PHE A 170 15.06 18.38 13.27
N PHE A 171 15.40 17.27 12.62
CA PHE A 171 15.63 15.98 13.29
C PHE A 171 17.07 15.47 13.19
N GLY A 172 17.93 16.08 12.37
CA GLY A 172 19.29 15.59 12.13
C GLY A 172 20.14 15.49 13.39
N ARG A 173 19.94 16.37 14.37
CA ARG A 173 20.64 16.29 15.67
C ARG A 173 20.20 15.08 16.50
N ILE A 174 18.90 14.84 16.58
CA ILE A 174 18.29 13.72 17.33
C ILE A 174 18.70 12.39 16.71
N LEU A 175 18.71 12.31 15.38
CA LEU A 175 19.09 11.11 14.62
C LEU A 175 20.58 10.78 14.74
N LYS A 176 21.45 11.81 14.79
CA LYS A 176 22.89 11.60 15.03
C LYS A 176 23.18 11.03 16.42
N GLN A 177 22.39 11.40 17.42
CA GLN A 177 22.56 10.94 18.80
C GLN A 177 22.06 9.50 19.01
N ASN A 178 21.04 9.09 18.25
CA ASN A 178 20.37 7.79 18.44
C ASN A 178 20.45 6.92 17.18
N LEU A 179 21.49 6.07 17.10
CA LEU A 179 21.70 5.17 15.97
C LEU A 179 20.54 4.18 15.75
N MET A 180 19.83 3.81 16.83
CA MET A 180 18.66 2.93 16.75
C MET A 180 17.48 3.61 16.05
N LEU A 181 17.19 4.87 16.41
CA LEU A 181 16.15 5.68 15.75
C LEU A 181 16.50 5.96 14.28
N LEU A 182 17.79 6.20 13.98
CA LEU A 182 18.24 6.34 12.59
C LEU A 182 17.95 5.09 11.75
N LYS A 183 18.18 3.89 12.30
CA LYS A 183 17.84 2.63 11.62
C LYS A 183 16.33 2.49 11.39
N GLU A 184 15.50 2.93 12.32
CA GLU A 184 14.04 2.96 12.14
C GLU A 184 13.60 3.90 11.03
N VAL A 185 14.13 5.13 11.02
CA VAL A 185 13.86 6.10 9.95
C VAL A 185 14.32 5.59 8.60
N LEU A 186 15.53 5.01 8.50
CA LEU A 186 16.03 4.45 7.24
C LEU A 186 15.14 3.32 6.72
N ARG A 187 14.64 2.43 7.60
CA ARG A 187 13.69 1.39 7.18
C ARG A 187 12.37 1.98 6.68
N ALA A 188 11.85 3.01 7.36
CA ALA A 188 10.66 3.73 6.90
C ALA A 188 10.88 4.42 5.54
N ILE A 189 12.06 5.01 5.32
CA ILE A 189 12.45 5.61 4.02
C ILE A 189 12.50 4.54 2.92
N VAL A 190 13.05 3.34 3.18
CA VAL A 190 13.08 2.26 2.18
C VAL A 190 11.65 1.85 1.77
N VAL A 191 10.72 1.79 2.72
CA VAL A 191 9.30 1.51 2.43
C VAL A 191 8.69 2.63 1.59
N LEU A 192 8.99 3.90 1.90
CA LEU A 192 8.54 5.05 1.11
C LEU A 192 9.10 5.02 -0.32
N ILE A 193 10.38 4.72 -0.49
CA ILE A 193 11.02 4.59 -1.82
C ILE A 193 10.34 3.49 -2.63
N CYS A 194 10.00 2.37 -1.99
CA CYS A 194 9.25 1.29 -2.65
C CYS A 194 7.88 1.77 -3.15
N GLN A 195 7.14 2.53 -2.32
CA GLN A 195 5.86 3.11 -2.69
C GLN A 195 5.98 4.08 -3.87
N VAL A 196 6.96 5.00 -3.82
CA VAL A 196 7.22 5.95 -4.91
C VAL A 196 7.61 5.23 -6.20
N LEU A 197 8.47 4.21 -6.11
CA LEU A 197 8.87 3.41 -7.27
C LEU A 197 7.67 2.74 -7.95
N LEU A 198 6.71 2.21 -7.17
CA LEU A 198 5.49 1.63 -7.72
C LEU A 198 4.68 2.66 -8.52
N THR A 199 4.58 3.90 -8.04
CA THR A 199 3.92 5.00 -8.76
C THR A 199 4.56 5.30 -10.12
N PHE A 200 5.83 4.95 -10.33
CA PHE A 200 6.49 5.06 -11.64
C PHE A 200 6.41 3.77 -12.49
N VAL A 201 6.56 2.61 -11.84
CA VAL A 201 6.54 1.30 -12.53
C VAL A 201 5.19 1.05 -13.20
N TYR A 202 4.09 1.37 -12.52
CA TYR A 202 2.75 1.09 -13.05
C TYR A 202 2.34 1.94 -14.28
N PRO A 203 2.60 3.26 -14.34
CA PRO A 203 2.42 4.02 -15.57
C PRO A 203 3.33 3.54 -16.71
N GLY A 204 4.59 3.17 -16.42
CA GLY A 204 5.49 2.57 -17.40
C GLY A 204 4.94 1.25 -17.96
N TYR A 205 4.36 0.42 -17.07
CA TYR A 205 3.62 -0.78 -17.44
C TYR A 205 2.43 -0.46 -18.34
N LEU A 206 1.61 0.53 -17.97
CA LEU A 206 0.41 0.90 -18.74
C LEU A 206 0.78 1.42 -20.13
N TYR A 207 1.83 2.24 -20.23
CA TYR A 207 2.36 2.69 -21.51
C TYR A 207 2.82 1.51 -22.38
N GLY A 208 3.54 0.55 -21.81
CA GLY A 208 3.93 -0.67 -22.50
C GLY A 208 2.74 -1.52 -22.94
N PHE A 209 1.72 -1.64 -22.10
CA PHE A 209 0.49 -2.38 -22.41
C PHE A 209 -0.28 -1.79 -23.59
N ILE A 210 -0.41 -0.46 -23.63
CA ILE A 210 -1.15 0.25 -24.70
C ILE A 210 -0.34 0.28 -26.01
N SER A 211 0.99 0.34 -25.92
CA SER A 211 1.88 0.43 -27.10
C SER A 211 2.05 -0.89 -27.87
N VAL A 212 1.60 -2.00 -27.29
CA VAL A 212 1.87 -3.35 -27.78
C VAL A 212 0.62 -3.95 -28.44
N ARG A 213 0.82 -4.74 -29.51
CA ARG A 213 -0.25 -5.45 -30.23
C ARG A 213 -0.95 -6.46 -29.34
N ALA A 214 -2.24 -6.73 -29.60
CA ALA A 214 -3.10 -7.61 -28.80
C ALA A 214 -2.49 -8.99 -28.48
N GLU A 215 -1.74 -9.58 -29.41
CA GLU A 215 -1.07 -10.88 -29.25
C GLU A 215 -0.05 -10.90 -28.10
N ASN A 216 0.58 -9.77 -27.82
CA ASN A 216 1.62 -9.61 -26.80
C ASN A 216 1.09 -9.00 -25.49
N GLN A 217 -0.19 -8.59 -25.44
CA GLN A 217 -0.83 -8.06 -24.22
C GLN A 217 -0.92 -9.12 -23.11
N MET A 218 -0.99 -10.40 -23.47
CA MET A 218 -0.98 -11.51 -22.51
C MET A 218 0.28 -11.52 -21.62
N PHE A 219 1.43 -11.09 -22.15
CA PHE A 219 2.66 -10.97 -21.37
C PHE A 219 2.52 -9.95 -20.24
N TYR A 220 1.91 -8.80 -20.53
CA TYR A 220 1.68 -7.75 -19.55
C TYR A 220 0.64 -8.19 -18.50
N VAL A 221 -0.43 -8.87 -18.90
CA VAL A 221 -1.40 -9.46 -17.96
C VAL A 221 -0.73 -10.40 -16.97
N MET A 222 0.27 -11.18 -17.39
CA MET A 222 1.05 -12.06 -16.51
C MET A 222 2.14 -11.34 -15.70
N LEU A 223 2.65 -10.21 -16.21
CA LEU A 223 3.64 -9.39 -15.51
C LEU A 223 3.03 -8.68 -14.28
N LEU A 224 1.75 -8.33 -14.36
CA LEU A 224 1.03 -7.60 -13.31
C LEU A 224 0.98 -8.34 -11.95
N PRO A 225 0.62 -9.64 -11.87
CA PRO A 225 0.73 -10.39 -10.62
C PRO A 225 2.18 -10.59 -10.16
N ILE A 226 3.17 -10.61 -11.07
CA ILE A 226 4.59 -10.68 -10.71
C ILE A 226 5.03 -9.38 -10.03
N ILE A 227 4.69 -8.22 -10.60
CA ILE A 227 4.97 -6.90 -10.00
C ILE A 227 4.34 -6.84 -8.61
N LYS A 228 3.06 -7.24 -8.49
CA LYS A 228 2.33 -7.28 -7.22
C LYS A 228 3.06 -8.12 -6.17
N VAL A 229 3.53 -9.31 -6.55
CA VAL A 229 4.30 -10.19 -5.67
C VAL A 229 5.63 -9.56 -5.26
N VAL A 230 6.39 -9.05 -6.22
CA VAL A 230 7.73 -8.50 -5.97
C VAL A 230 7.61 -7.31 -5.03
N ALA A 231 6.63 -6.44 -5.25
CA ALA A 231 6.29 -5.32 -4.37
C ALA A 231 5.99 -5.79 -2.94
N ARG A 232 5.09 -6.77 -2.80
CA ARG A 232 4.74 -7.35 -1.49
C ARG A 232 5.95 -7.98 -0.80
N ASN A 233 6.78 -8.71 -1.53
CA ASN A 233 7.98 -9.34 -0.96
C ASN A 233 9.07 -8.32 -0.59
N TRP A 234 9.17 -7.22 -1.33
CA TRP A 234 10.10 -6.14 -1.00
C TRP A 234 9.71 -5.44 0.29
N ILE A 235 8.43 -5.06 0.42
CA ILE A 235 7.91 -4.41 1.63
C ILE A 235 7.99 -5.38 2.84
N SER A 236 7.85 -6.69 2.61
CA SER A 236 7.88 -7.70 3.68
C SER A 236 9.27 -8.03 4.20
N TYR A 237 10.31 -7.74 3.41
CA TYR A 237 11.69 -7.91 3.82
C TYR A 237 12.22 -6.71 4.63
N CYS A 238 11.47 -5.61 4.67
CA CYS A 238 11.86 -4.39 5.37
C CYS A 238 11.54 -4.28 6.88
N PRO A 239 10.91 -5.24 7.60
CA PRO A 239 10.42 -4.92 8.93
C PRO A 239 11.55 -4.87 9.96
N GLY A 240 11.69 -3.69 10.56
CA GLY A 240 12.14 -3.53 11.94
C GLY A 240 10.96 -3.61 12.92
N SER A 241 11.12 -2.98 14.08
CA SER A 241 10.24 -3.02 15.27
C SER A 241 8.72 -2.84 15.09
N ASN A 242 8.20 -2.38 13.94
CA ASN A 242 6.79 -2.00 13.75
C ASN A 242 6.08 -2.91 12.72
N TYR A 243 5.90 -4.18 13.09
CA TYR A 243 5.29 -5.21 12.26
C TYR A 243 3.80 -4.93 11.91
N ASP A 244 3.08 -4.17 12.74
CA ASP A 244 1.64 -3.92 12.59
C ASP A 244 1.25 -3.08 11.36
N LEU A 245 2.10 -2.13 10.99
CA LEU A 245 1.83 -1.20 9.88
C LEU A 245 2.18 -1.81 8.51
N THR A 246 3.02 -2.83 8.51
CA THR A 246 3.55 -3.43 7.28
C THR A 246 2.43 -4.05 6.40
N PRO A 247 1.50 -4.86 6.94
CA PRO A 247 0.36 -5.36 6.18
C PRO A 247 -0.58 -4.23 5.71
N GLN A 248 -0.80 -3.20 6.53
CA GLN A 248 -1.67 -2.08 6.17
C GLN A 248 -1.11 -1.30 4.97
N VAL A 249 0.19 -0.96 5.00
CA VAL A 249 0.87 -0.26 3.90
C VAL A 249 0.86 -1.09 2.62
N MET A 250 1.05 -2.41 2.72
CA MET A 250 0.97 -3.32 1.56
C MET A 250 -0.42 -3.31 0.92
N VAL A 251 -1.48 -3.49 1.71
CA VAL A 251 -2.86 -3.54 1.20
C VAL A 251 -3.25 -2.20 0.58
N PHE A 252 -3.03 -1.08 1.30
CA PHE A 252 -3.45 0.22 0.80
C PHE A 252 -2.65 0.74 -0.38
N ASN A 253 -1.36 0.43 -0.48
CA ASN A 253 -0.57 0.88 -1.63
C ASN A 253 -0.58 -0.16 -2.74
N VAL A 254 -0.08 -1.37 -2.49
CA VAL A 254 0.13 -2.35 -3.56
C VAL A 254 -1.19 -2.83 -4.14
N ASP A 255 -2.18 -3.19 -3.31
CA ASP A 255 -3.42 -3.76 -3.84
C ASP A 255 -4.32 -2.71 -4.49
N VAL A 256 -4.42 -1.52 -3.91
CA VAL A 256 -5.20 -0.42 -4.48
C VAL A 256 -4.58 0.07 -5.78
N PHE A 257 -3.26 0.32 -5.83
CA PHE A 257 -2.61 0.70 -7.09
C PHE A 257 -2.79 -0.40 -8.13
N ASN A 258 -2.50 -1.65 -7.78
CA ASN A 258 -2.68 -2.76 -8.71
C ASN A 258 -4.10 -2.83 -9.27
N ALA A 259 -5.14 -2.67 -8.42
CA ALA A 259 -6.53 -2.66 -8.85
C ALA A 259 -6.86 -1.48 -9.78
N LEU A 260 -6.38 -0.27 -9.46
CA LEU A 260 -6.54 0.90 -10.31
C LEU A 260 -5.92 0.68 -11.69
N TYR A 261 -4.70 0.14 -11.76
CA TYR A 261 -4.02 -0.10 -13.03
C TYR A 261 -4.61 -1.26 -13.82
N VAL A 262 -5.13 -2.30 -13.16
CA VAL A 262 -5.95 -3.34 -13.82
C VAL A 262 -7.16 -2.68 -14.46
N SER A 263 -7.90 -1.84 -13.73
CA SER A 263 -9.07 -1.14 -14.24
C SER A 263 -8.72 -0.26 -15.45
N SER A 264 -7.65 0.54 -15.38
CA SER A 264 -7.21 1.36 -16.52
C SER A 264 -6.74 0.50 -17.71
N SER A 265 -6.13 -0.66 -17.47
CA SER A 265 -5.74 -1.58 -18.54
C SER A 265 -6.96 -2.24 -19.19
N MET A 266 -8.00 -2.55 -18.41
CA MET A 266 -9.28 -3.04 -18.90
C MET A 266 -9.98 -1.99 -19.76
N GLU A 267 -10.01 -0.73 -19.31
CA GLU A 267 -10.58 0.39 -20.06
C GLU A 267 -9.86 0.66 -21.39
N ASN A 268 -8.53 0.61 -21.39
CA ASN A 268 -7.70 0.82 -22.59
C ASN A 268 -7.48 -0.47 -23.41
N SER A 269 -8.15 -1.58 -23.06
CA SER A 269 -7.97 -2.85 -23.76
C SER A 269 -8.56 -2.79 -25.17
N GLN A 270 -7.78 -3.25 -26.15
CA GLN A 270 -8.18 -3.20 -27.56
C GLN A 270 -9.07 -4.40 -27.95
N THR A 271 -9.25 -5.38 -27.08
CA THR A 271 -9.93 -6.64 -27.43
C THR A 271 -10.70 -7.23 -26.25
N ILE A 272 -11.92 -7.70 -26.51
CA ILE A 272 -12.78 -8.38 -25.50
C ILE A 272 -12.09 -9.62 -24.91
N THR A 273 -11.23 -10.29 -25.69
CA THR A 273 -10.49 -11.47 -25.25
C THR A 273 -9.48 -11.16 -24.14
N THR A 274 -8.77 -10.04 -24.21
CA THR A 274 -7.79 -9.66 -23.16
C THR A 274 -8.51 -9.19 -21.89
N LEU A 275 -9.65 -8.54 -22.03
CA LEU A 275 -10.57 -8.23 -20.93
C LEU A 275 -11.05 -9.50 -20.20
N LEU A 276 -11.57 -10.48 -20.94
CA LEU A 276 -12.02 -11.77 -20.38
C LEU A 276 -10.88 -12.51 -19.67
N GLN A 277 -9.66 -12.45 -20.23
CA GLN A 277 -8.48 -13.05 -19.61
C GLN A 277 -8.08 -12.37 -18.30
N MET A 278 -8.13 -11.03 -18.21
CA MET A 278 -7.88 -10.30 -16.97
C MET A 278 -8.91 -10.68 -15.88
N ILE A 279 -10.19 -10.70 -16.23
CA ILE A 279 -11.26 -11.10 -15.30
C ILE A 279 -11.07 -12.55 -14.84
N ALA A 280 -10.77 -13.47 -15.76
CA ALA A 280 -10.52 -14.87 -15.42
C ALA A 280 -9.30 -15.03 -14.49
N LEU A 281 -8.23 -14.26 -14.72
CA LEU A 281 -7.04 -14.23 -13.89
C LEU A 281 -7.37 -13.73 -12.47
N ASP A 282 -8.13 -12.64 -12.34
CA ASP A 282 -8.56 -12.10 -11.06
C ASP A 282 -9.43 -13.08 -10.27
N ILE A 283 -10.34 -13.78 -10.94
CA ILE A 283 -11.15 -14.84 -10.33
C ILE A 283 -10.27 -16.00 -9.84
N LEU A 284 -9.31 -16.44 -10.66
CA LEU A 284 -8.36 -17.49 -10.29
C LEU A 284 -7.53 -17.09 -9.06
N LEU A 285 -6.97 -15.88 -9.08
CA LEU A 285 -6.21 -15.32 -7.95
C LEU A 285 -7.07 -15.22 -6.69
N GLY A 286 -8.32 -14.78 -6.83
CA GLY A 286 -9.30 -14.74 -5.74
C GLY A 286 -9.59 -16.13 -5.17
N PHE A 287 -9.79 -17.13 -6.04
CA PHE A 287 -10.05 -18.51 -5.62
C PHE A 287 -8.86 -19.13 -4.89
N VAL A 288 -7.63 -18.86 -5.35
CA VAL A 288 -6.39 -19.28 -4.67
C VAL A 288 -6.33 -18.66 -3.27
N SER A 289 -6.54 -17.35 -3.15
CA SER A 289 -6.54 -16.63 -1.86
C SER A 289 -7.60 -17.19 -0.89
N LEU A 290 -8.83 -17.43 -1.38
CA LEU A 290 -9.91 -18.03 -0.58
C LEU A 290 -9.59 -19.46 -0.14
N SER A 291 -8.97 -20.24 -1.02
CA SER A 291 -8.57 -21.62 -0.72
C SER A 291 -7.51 -21.66 0.39
N ASP A 292 -6.55 -20.73 0.37
CA ASP A 292 -5.53 -20.61 1.40
C ASP A 292 -6.12 -20.23 2.76
N ILE A 293 -7.07 -19.28 2.79
CA ILE A 293 -7.83 -18.93 4.01
C ILE A 293 -8.61 -20.14 4.53
N LYS A 294 -9.30 -20.87 3.65
CA LYS A 294 -10.06 -22.07 4.02
C LYS A 294 -9.15 -23.15 4.61
N HIS A 295 -7.96 -23.34 4.06
CA HIS A 295 -6.98 -24.29 4.59
C HIS A 295 -6.45 -23.87 5.96
N LEU A 296 -6.11 -22.58 6.15
CA LEU A 296 -5.71 -22.04 7.45
C LEU A 296 -6.80 -22.24 8.49
N MET A 297 -8.04 -21.90 8.13
CA MET A 297 -9.19 -22.07 9.02
C MET A 297 -9.44 -23.54 9.35
N ASN A 298 -9.29 -24.46 8.38
CA ASN A 298 -9.38 -25.89 8.64
C ASN A 298 -8.28 -26.40 9.57
N ALA A 299 -7.05 -25.87 9.49
CA ALA A 299 -5.98 -26.22 10.42
C ALA A 299 -6.31 -25.76 11.84
N ILE A 300 -6.83 -24.54 12.00
CA ILE A 300 -7.30 -24.00 13.29
C ILE A 300 -8.47 -24.83 13.83
N LEU A 301 -9.44 -25.18 12.99
CA LEU A 301 -10.57 -26.04 13.38
C LEU A 301 -10.10 -27.45 13.77
N HIS A 302 -9.09 -27.99 13.10
CA HIS A 302 -8.52 -29.28 13.45
C HIS A 302 -7.81 -29.25 14.81
N LEU A 303 -7.08 -28.17 15.11
CA LEU A 303 -6.52 -27.91 16.44
C LEU A 303 -7.61 -27.76 17.50
N ARG A 304 -8.69 -27.02 17.18
CA ARG A 304 -9.87 -26.87 18.05
C ARG A 304 -10.54 -28.20 18.36
N ARG A 305 -10.60 -29.14 17.41
CA ARG A 305 -11.16 -30.47 17.62
C ARG A 305 -10.34 -31.36 18.56
N LYS A 306 -9.03 -31.11 18.69
CA LYS A 306 -8.15 -31.84 19.62
C LYS A 306 -8.25 -31.37 21.07
N LEU A 307 -8.91 -30.24 21.34
CA LEU A 307 -9.16 -29.77 22.71
C LEU A 307 -10.26 -30.58 23.40
N PRO A 308 -10.09 -30.97 24.68
CA PRO A 308 -11.07 -31.74 25.45
C PRO A 308 -12.40 -30.98 25.57
N ALA A 309 -13.51 -31.72 25.68
CA ALA A 309 -14.87 -31.17 25.63
C ALA A 309 -15.19 -30.19 26.76
N THR A 310 -14.49 -30.30 27.89
CA THR A 310 -14.60 -29.45 29.07
C THR A 310 -13.76 -28.17 29.00
N HIS A 311 -12.96 -27.98 27.93
CA HIS A 311 -12.06 -26.83 27.84
C HIS A 311 -12.81 -25.56 27.41
N PRO A 312 -12.68 -24.41 28.11
CA PRO A 312 -13.39 -23.17 27.80
C PRO A 312 -13.10 -22.63 26.39
N LEU A 313 -11.95 -22.98 25.83
CA LEU A 313 -11.55 -22.60 24.46
C LEU A 313 -12.33 -23.34 23.35
N LYS A 314 -13.08 -24.41 23.66
CA LYS A 314 -13.84 -25.15 22.66
C LYS A 314 -15.10 -24.41 22.20
N ALA A 315 -15.71 -23.60 23.06
CA ALA A 315 -16.88 -22.77 22.74
C ALA A 315 -16.50 -21.32 22.34
N ALA A 316 -15.27 -20.90 22.63
CA ALA A 316 -14.80 -19.54 22.40
C ALA A 316 -14.61 -19.21 20.90
N ASN A 317 -14.78 -17.93 20.57
CA ASN A 317 -14.49 -17.39 19.24
C ASN A 317 -12.97 -17.47 18.95
N SER A 318 -12.56 -17.59 17.68
CA SER A 318 -11.14 -17.70 17.29
C SER A 318 -10.28 -16.56 17.84
N ILE A 319 -10.85 -15.36 17.98
CA ILE A 319 -10.20 -14.18 18.56
C ILE A 319 -9.96 -14.36 20.08
N VAL A 320 -10.92 -14.94 20.80
CA VAL A 320 -10.80 -15.21 22.24
C VAL A 320 -9.74 -16.29 22.50
N ILE A 321 -9.65 -17.28 21.61
CA ILE A 321 -8.58 -18.30 21.64
C ILE A 321 -7.21 -17.64 21.42
N ALA A 322 -7.09 -16.77 20.42
CA ALA A 322 -5.85 -16.04 20.14
C ALA A 322 -5.42 -15.16 21.33
N LEU A 323 -6.37 -14.42 21.93
CA LEU A 323 -6.11 -13.60 23.12
C LEU A 323 -5.61 -14.43 24.31
N LYS A 324 -6.20 -15.60 24.54
CA LYS A 324 -5.77 -16.47 25.64
C LYS A 324 -4.39 -17.08 25.41
N ILE A 325 -4.05 -17.43 24.17
CA ILE A 325 -2.70 -17.90 23.80
C ILE A 325 -1.66 -16.78 24.01
N ILE A 326 -1.99 -15.55 23.64
CA ILE A 326 -1.13 -14.38 23.85
C ILE A 326 -0.94 -14.07 25.34
N ASP A 327 -1.96 -14.31 26.15
CA ASP A 327 -1.89 -14.09 27.60
C ASP A 327 -1.07 -15.18 28.31
N GLU A 328 -1.15 -16.43 27.84
CA GLU A 328 -0.44 -17.58 28.40
C GLU A 328 1.00 -17.75 27.88
N ASP A 329 1.34 -17.31 26.67
CA ASP A 329 2.68 -17.42 26.08
C ASP A 329 3.44 -16.07 26.10
N PRO A 330 4.46 -15.90 26.97
CA PRO A 330 5.26 -14.69 27.01
C PRO A 330 6.07 -14.43 25.73
N ARG A 331 6.29 -15.45 24.87
CA ARG A 331 6.94 -15.29 23.56
C ARG A 331 6.01 -14.75 22.49
N ALA A 332 4.69 -14.78 22.71
CA ALA A 332 3.68 -14.23 21.82
C ALA A 332 3.36 -12.75 22.12
N ARG A 333 3.91 -12.19 23.21
CA ARG A 333 3.75 -10.78 23.60
C ARG A 333 4.78 -9.83 22.96
N THR A 334 5.87 -10.37 22.41
CA THR A 334 6.96 -9.65 21.70
C THR A 334 6.77 -9.69 20.20
#